data_AF-A0A517MQS0-F1
#
_entry.id   AF-A0A517MQS0-F1
#
_cell.length_a   1.000
_cell.length_b   1.000
_cell.length_c   1.000
_cell.angle_alpha   90.00
_cell.angle_beta   90.00
_cell.angle_gamma   90.00
#
_symmetry.space_group_name_H-M   'P 1'
#
loop_
_entity.id
_entity.type
_entity.pdbx_description
1 polymer ?
#
loop_
_entity_poly.entity_id
_entity_poly.type
_entity_poly.pdbx_seq_one_letter_code
_entity_poly.pdbx_strand_id
1 'polypeptide(L)'
;MVALFAVPRASAIDIVLDYSIDEANEGWFSGSPEGLARRASVNSAASFLSAIITNDNWDAISVFNKDLSFTDIAASSLNDLNGNPVAGLPESDGAGFSYNFDLTNLSSVGANEYVIYVGAFEFDSGTSSHAKAGWDSSDRRNAAGNAGMEFNTWGGKMYFDTGDTWYTGQNPGIDPTDDYGIQDPNKMPTSDITSDNWDWHTSLHVWKGFELDSIDPAAVNQSDLYATALHEMLHALGATSSNMSTYVGVSGNTLIGSNLVAEYGGPVPKSSTGHFANDVQSEVWDSNGIISEVTLDPNSLDATRKYLTKLDAALLRDLGYQVLDTFVTAPTADFDNSGVVDIADLDKWNADFGGPGSDANGDDFSDGADLLLWQQQFGDGSVVANSSSVPEPTSLLLLVGLLSAFLRRQR
;
A
#
# COMPACT_ATOMS: atom_id res chain seq x y z
N MET A 1 -7.44 -23.42 -35.91
CA MET A 1 -7.81 -22.40 -34.91
C MET A 1 -6.74 -22.50 -33.84
N VAL A 2 -5.86 -21.51 -33.71
CA VAL A 2 -4.81 -21.52 -32.69
C VAL A 2 -5.46 -21.05 -31.41
N ALA A 3 -5.44 -21.86 -30.37
CA ALA A 3 -5.79 -21.40 -29.04
C ALA A 3 -4.68 -20.44 -28.60
N LEU A 4 -5.02 -19.14 -28.50
CA LEU A 4 -4.28 -18.27 -27.59
C LEU A 4 -4.63 -18.78 -26.20
N PHE A 5 -3.72 -19.53 -25.58
CA PHE A 5 -3.72 -19.61 -24.14
C PHE A 5 -3.45 -18.18 -23.65
N ALA A 6 -4.37 -17.63 -22.86
CA ALA A 6 -4.05 -16.49 -22.04
C ALA A 6 -2.85 -16.89 -21.18
N VAL A 7 -1.74 -16.16 -21.31
CA VAL A 7 -0.66 -16.29 -20.33
C VAL A 7 -1.29 -15.84 -19.01
N PRO A 8 -1.21 -16.62 -17.92
CA PRO A 8 -1.66 -16.14 -16.62
C PRO A 8 -0.95 -14.80 -16.37
N ARG A 9 -1.69 -13.77 -15.94
CA ARG A 9 -1.08 -12.48 -15.63
C ARG A 9 0.10 -12.72 -14.69
N ALA A 10 1.22 -12.07 -14.96
CA ALA A 10 2.26 -12.00 -13.95
C ALA A 10 1.63 -11.38 -12.69
N SER A 11 1.97 -11.89 -11.51
CA SER A 11 1.43 -11.34 -10.26
C SER A 11 1.72 -9.84 -10.20
N ALA A 12 0.86 -9.08 -9.53
CA ALA A 12 1.20 -7.74 -9.07
C ALA A 12 2.45 -7.79 -8.15
N ILE A 13 2.97 -6.63 -7.73
CA ILE A 13 4.07 -6.61 -6.77
C ILE A 13 3.65 -7.34 -5.50
N ASP A 14 4.45 -8.32 -5.10
CA ASP A 14 4.33 -9.02 -3.82
C ASP A 14 5.38 -8.45 -2.86
N ILE A 15 4.94 -7.65 -1.88
CA ILE A 15 5.77 -7.15 -0.79
C ILE A 15 6.01 -8.29 0.21
N VAL A 16 7.14 -8.98 0.04
CA VAL A 16 7.55 -10.11 0.86
C VAL A 16 8.34 -9.59 2.06
N LEU A 17 7.90 -9.96 3.27
CA LEU A 17 8.53 -9.55 4.51
C LEU A 17 9.49 -10.63 5.04
N ASP A 18 10.78 -10.30 5.10
CA ASP A 18 11.83 -11.18 5.60
C ASP A 18 12.22 -10.81 7.04
N TYR A 19 11.82 -11.65 8.00
CA TYR A 19 12.08 -11.45 9.43
C TYR A 19 13.38 -12.12 9.92
N SER A 20 14.24 -12.63 9.03
CA SER A 20 15.44 -13.39 9.43
C SER A 20 16.44 -12.56 10.26
N ILE A 21 16.48 -11.24 10.09
CA ILE A 21 17.28 -10.33 10.92
C ILE A 21 16.74 -10.27 12.36
N ASP A 22 15.42 -10.13 12.53
CA ASP A 22 14.78 -10.23 13.84
C ASP A 22 15.01 -11.61 14.49
N GLU A 23 14.76 -12.69 13.73
CA GLU A 23 14.87 -14.08 14.21
C GLU A 23 16.30 -14.48 14.62
N ALA A 24 17.33 -13.85 14.03
CA ALA A 24 18.73 -14.01 14.44
C ALA A 24 19.09 -13.24 15.72
N ASN A 25 18.25 -12.29 16.15
CA ASN A 25 18.51 -11.35 17.24
C ASN A 25 17.47 -11.48 18.38
N GLU A 26 16.50 -10.56 18.47
CA GLU A 26 15.53 -10.53 19.57
C GLU A 26 14.36 -11.51 19.34
N GLY A 27 14.09 -11.90 18.09
CA GLY A 27 12.96 -12.75 17.71
C GLY A 27 11.61 -12.12 18.06
N TRP A 28 11.53 -10.79 18.10
CA TRP A 28 10.43 -9.97 18.58
C TRP A 28 9.13 -10.23 17.82
N PHE A 29 9.21 -10.57 16.53
CA PHE A 29 8.07 -10.94 15.69
C PHE A 29 7.76 -12.45 15.71
N SER A 30 8.26 -13.20 16.69
CA SER A 30 8.19 -14.67 16.71
C SER A 30 7.95 -15.23 18.12
N GLY A 31 7.87 -16.56 18.24
CA GLY A 31 7.97 -17.31 19.51
C GLY A 31 6.78 -17.23 20.47
N SER A 32 6.08 -16.10 20.57
CA SER A 32 4.94 -15.89 21.48
C SER A 32 3.67 -15.42 20.73
N PRO A 33 2.47 -15.53 21.34
CA PRO A 33 1.24 -14.97 20.77
C PRO A 33 1.35 -13.47 20.46
N GLU A 34 2.04 -12.70 21.31
CA GLU A 34 2.29 -11.27 21.14
C GLU A 34 3.28 -11.02 19.99
N GLY A 35 4.29 -11.89 19.80
CA GLY A 35 5.18 -11.84 18.64
C GLY A 35 4.45 -12.10 17.33
N LEU A 36 3.55 -13.08 17.32
CA LEU A 36 2.70 -13.38 16.17
C LEU A 36 1.67 -12.27 15.90
N ALA A 37 1.14 -11.61 16.93
CA ALA A 37 0.26 -10.46 16.79
C ALA A 37 0.97 -9.27 16.13
N ARG A 38 2.19 -8.93 16.60
CA ARG A 38 3.06 -7.93 15.97
C ARG A 38 3.34 -8.26 14.51
N ARG A 39 3.70 -9.52 14.21
CA ARG A 39 3.94 -9.98 12.83
C ARG A 39 2.69 -9.85 11.97
N ALA A 40 1.50 -10.15 12.52
CA ALA A 40 0.24 -10.01 11.81
C ALA A 40 -0.08 -8.54 11.47
N SER A 41 0.15 -7.58 12.38
CA SER A 41 -0.04 -6.14 12.11
C SER A 41 0.84 -5.66 10.96
N VAL A 42 2.13 -6.00 11.01
CA VAL A 42 3.10 -5.61 9.96
C VAL A 42 2.80 -6.32 8.64
N ASN A 43 2.47 -7.62 8.64
CA ASN A 43 2.02 -8.34 7.44
C ASN A 43 0.74 -7.76 6.83
N SER A 44 -0.18 -7.22 7.64
CA SER A 44 -1.41 -6.57 7.17
C SER A 44 -1.09 -5.36 6.30
N ALA A 45 -0.18 -4.49 6.76
CA ALA A 45 0.26 -3.31 6.00
C ALA A 45 0.92 -3.69 4.67
N ALA A 46 1.76 -4.73 4.66
CA ALA A 46 2.37 -5.24 3.43
C ALA A 46 1.32 -5.80 2.47
N SER A 47 0.36 -6.59 2.98
CA SER A 47 -0.67 -7.23 2.16
C SER A 47 -1.61 -6.20 1.53
N PHE A 48 -2.00 -5.17 2.28
CA PHE A 48 -2.74 -4.00 1.77
C PHE A 48 -1.98 -3.32 0.62
N LEU A 49 -0.69 -3.02 0.80
CA LEU A 49 0.13 -2.39 -0.24
C LEU A 49 0.32 -3.30 -1.47
N SER A 50 0.55 -4.60 -1.31
CA SER A 50 0.60 -5.58 -2.41
C SER A 50 -0.72 -5.66 -3.19
N ALA A 51 -1.87 -5.48 -2.52
CA ALA A 51 -3.18 -5.54 -3.17
C ALA A 51 -3.48 -4.29 -4.03
N ILE A 52 -3.00 -3.11 -3.63
CA ILE A 52 -3.25 -1.86 -4.38
C ILE A 52 -2.16 -1.53 -5.41
N ILE A 53 -0.93 -2.02 -5.24
CA ILE A 53 0.18 -1.78 -6.16
C ILE A 53 0.23 -2.86 -7.25
N THR A 54 -0.06 -2.48 -8.49
CA THR A 54 -0.41 -3.38 -9.61
C THR A 54 0.66 -3.55 -10.69
N ASN A 55 1.89 -3.05 -10.47
CA ASN A 55 2.97 -3.28 -11.43
C ASN A 55 3.23 -4.80 -11.60
N ASP A 56 3.26 -5.29 -12.83
CA ASP A 56 3.35 -6.73 -13.15
C ASP A 56 4.61 -7.10 -13.98
N ASN A 57 5.46 -6.12 -14.27
CA ASN A 57 6.48 -6.21 -15.31
C ASN A 57 7.92 -6.44 -14.82
N TRP A 58 8.12 -6.84 -13.56
CA TRP A 58 9.44 -6.93 -12.93
C TRP A 58 10.16 -8.25 -13.27
N ASP A 59 11.17 -8.15 -14.15
CA ASP A 59 12.05 -9.28 -14.51
C ASP A 59 12.91 -9.76 -13.34
N ALA A 60 12.75 -11.02 -12.91
CA ALA A 60 13.47 -11.63 -11.79
C ALA A 60 14.99 -11.38 -11.80
N ILE A 61 15.56 -11.03 -10.64
CA ILE A 61 17.01 -10.86 -10.47
C ILE A 61 17.66 -12.21 -10.16
N SER A 62 18.53 -12.66 -11.07
CA SER A 62 19.29 -13.93 -10.93
C SER A 62 20.54 -13.85 -10.06
N VAL A 63 21.01 -12.63 -9.72
CA VAL A 63 22.13 -12.39 -8.79
C VAL A 63 21.80 -11.17 -7.95
N PHE A 64 21.36 -11.41 -6.72
CA PHE A 64 21.18 -10.38 -5.71
C PHE A 64 22.36 -10.44 -4.73
N ASN A 65 22.99 -9.29 -4.50
CA ASN A 65 24.02 -9.13 -3.48
C ASN A 65 23.97 -7.67 -3.02
N LYS A 66 23.55 -7.47 -1.77
CA LYS A 66 23.24 -6.18 -1.18
C LYS A 66 23.53 -6.22 0.31
N ASP A 67 23.68 -5.04 0.86
CA ASP A 67 23.85 -4.85 2.29
C ASP A 67 22.73 -3.94 2.78
N LEU A 68 22.32 -4.10 4.04
CA LEU A 68 21.38 -3.22 4.73
C LEU A 68 22.05 -2.54 5.91
N SER A 69 21.92 -1.22 6.01
CA SER A 69 22.36 -0.48 7.19
C SER A 69 21.27 -0.32 8.24
N PHE A 70 21.63 -0.42 9.51
CA PHE A 70 20.75 -0.09 10.65
C PHE A 70 21.45 0.98 11.50
N THR A 71 20.72 1.95 12.04
CA THR A 71 21.29 3.08 12.81
C THR A 71 20.45 3.40 14.05
N ASP A 72 21.09 4.07 14.99
CA ASP A 72 20.58 4.50 16.28
C ASP A 72 20.17 3.31 17.17
N ILE A 73 20.91 2.19 17.08
CA ILE A 73 20.64 0.95 17.81
C ILE A 73 21.40 0.98 19.15
N ALA A 74 20.72 0.73 20.28
CA ALA A 74 21.35 0.75 21.60
C ALA A 74 22.37 -0.39 21.81
N ALA A 75 22.14 -1.55 21.19
CA ALA A 75 23.00 -2.72 21.30
C ALA A 75 24.37 -2.51 20.62
N SER A 76 25.45 -2.86 21.34
CA SER A 76 26.84 -2.79 20.83
C SER A 76 27.29 -3.99 19.99
N SER A 77 26.48 -5.05 19.95
CA SER A 77 26.64 -6.16 19.02
C SER A 77 25.28 -6.75 18.68
N LEU A 78 25.12 -7.13 17.41
CA LEU A 78 23.98 -7.86 16.86
C LEU A 78 24.51 -9.11 16.13
N ASN A 79 23.65 -10.06 15.81
CA ASN A 79 23.99 -11.19 14.95
C ASN A 79 23.64 -10.89 13.48
N ASP A 80 24.49 -11.34 12.55
CA ASP A 80 24.18 -11.39 11.13
C ASP A 80 23.18 -12.51 10.79
N LEU A 81 22.78 -12.59 9.51
CA LEU A 81 21.88 -13.61 8.97
C LEU A 81 22.40 -15.05 9.06
N ASN A 82 23.67 -15.26 9.40
CA ASN A 82 24.28 -16.57 9.63
C ASN A 82 24.46 -16.87 11.13
N GLY A 83 24.00 -15.97 12.01
CA GLY A 83 24.15 -16.08 13.46
C GLY A 83 25.55 -15.71 13.98
N ASN A 84 26.39 -15.03 13.19
CA ASN A 84 27.70 -14.53 13.66
C ASN A 84 27.55 -13.18 14.34
N PRO A 85 28.21 -12.93 15.48
CA PRO A 85 28.19 -11.62 16.12
C PRO A 85 28.97 -10.59 15.30
N VAL A 86 28.30 -9.49 14.96
CA VAL A 86 28.83 -8.26 14.35
C VAL A 86 28.92 -7.21 15.43
N ALA A 87 30.06 -6.51 15.51
CA ALA A 87 30.22 -5.38 16.42
C ALA A 87 29.72 -4.09 15.77
N GLY A 88 28.90 -3.33 16.48
CA GLY A 88 28.37 -2.07 15.99
C GLY A 88 29.45 -0.98 15.88
N LEU A 89 29.25 -0.04 14.96
CA LEU A 89 30.07 1.16 14.82
C LEU A 89 29.44 2.32 15.62
N PRO A 90 30.10 2.85 16.67
CA PRO A 90 29.54 3.94 17.47
C PRO A 90 29.20 5.16 16.62
N GLU A 91 28.06 5.79 16.89
CA GLU A 91 27.57 6.90 16.06
C GLU A 91 28.19 8.26 16.43
N SER A 92 27.96 9.25 15.57
CA SER A 92 28.68 10.55 15.63
C SER A 92 28.13 11.52 16.68
N ASP A 93 26.90 11.32 17.14
CA ASP A 93 26.27 12.07 18.23
C ASP A 93 26.70 11.54 19.62
N GLY A 94 27.24 10.31 19.67
CA GLY A 94 27.70 9.63 20.88
C GLY A 94 26.66 8.72 21.53
N ALA A 95 25.52 8.48 20.88
CA ALA A 95 24.56 7.46 21.25
C ALA A 95 24.71 6.22 20.33
N GLY A 96 24.23 5.07 20.82
CA GLY A 96 24.09 3.80 20.09
C GLY A 96 25.19 3.43 19.08
N PHE A 97 24.76 2.67 18.07
CA PHE A 97 25.59 2.00 17.10
C PHE A 97 24.88 1.81 15.76
N SER A 98 25.68 1.90 14.69
CA SER A 98 25.28 1.55 13.33
C SER A 98 25.84 0.20 12.89
N TYR A 99 25.12 -0.46 12.00
CA TYR A 99 25.42 -1.77 11.43
C TYR A 99 25.32 -1.74 9.91
N ASN A 100 25.99 -2.69 9.25
CA ASN A 100 25.76 -3.04 7.85
C ASN A 100 25.78 -4.57 7.74
N PHE A 101 24.71 -5.17 7.19
CA PHE A 101 24.58 -6.63 7.05
C PHE A 101 24.47 -7.05 5.59
N ASP A 102 25.41 -7.89 5.15
CA ASP A 102 25.35 -8.59 3.86
C ASP A 102 24.11 -9.52 3.82
N LEU A 103 23.29 -9.41 2.76
CA LEU A 103 22.06 -10.19 2.58
C LEU A 103 22.33 -11.62 2.07
N THR A 104 23.05 -12.40 2.88
CA THR A 104 23.53 -13.74 2.51
C THR A 104 22.43 -14.79 2.32
N ASN A 105 21.21 -14.54 2.80
CA ASN A 105 20.08 -15.46 2.64
C ASN A 105 19.36 -15.32 1.29
N LEU A 106 19.55 -14.20 0.57
CA LEU A 106 18.82 -13.85 -0.64
C LEU A 106 19.77 -13.69 -1.84
N SER A 107 19.99 -14.78 -2.57
CA SER A 107 20.89 -14.79 -3.74
C SER A 107 20.23 -14.41 -5.08
N SER A 108 18.90 -14.34 -5.10
CA SER A 108 18.06 -14.01 -6.24
C SER A 108 16.70 -13.51 -5.76
N VAL A 109 16.02 -12.67 -6.54
CA VAL A 109 14.66 -12.18 -6.26
C VAL A 109 13.75 -12.62 -7.39
N GLY A 110 12.57 -13.15 -7.07
CA GLY A 110 11.55 -13.61 -8.01
C GLY A 110 10.98 -12.50 -8.87
N ALA A 111 10.22 -12.83 -9.91
CA ALA A 111 9.53 -11.82 -10.69
C ALA A 111 8.42 -11.17 -9.85
N ASN A 112 8.32 -9.84 -9.89
CA ASN A 112 7.40 -9.01 -9.10
C ASN A 112 7.53 -9.13 -7.56
N GLU A 113 8.61 -9.71 -7.04
CA GLU A 113 8.88 -9.78 -5.61
C GLU A 113 9.61 -8.51 -5.12
N TYR A 114 9.15 -7.91 -4.02
CA TYR A 114 9.77 -6.77 -3.34
C TYR A 114 10.07 -7.12 -1.88
N VAL A 115 11.35 -7.40 -1.57
CA VAL A 115 11.72 -7.94 -0.25
C VAL A 115 12.02 -6.82 0.74
N ILE A 116 11.19 -6.67 1.78
CA ILE A 116 11.50 -5.79 2.91
C ILE A 116 12.01 -6.64 4.07
N TYR A 117 13.25 -6.38 4.48
CA TYR A 117 13.79 -6.98 5.70
C TYR A 117 13.26 -6.28 6.93
N VAL A 118 12.81 -7.07 7.91
CA VAL A 118 12.16 -6.61 9.13
C VAL A 118 13.05 -6.92 10.33
N GLY A 119 13.38 -5.88 11.09
CA GLY A 119 14.09 -5.98 12.37
C GLY A 119 13.27 -5.38 13.51
N ALA A 120 13.64 -5.71 14.74
CA ALA A 120 13.20 -4.98 15.93
C ALA A 120 14.37 -4.97 16.92
N PHE A 121 14.70 -3.79 17.42
CA PHE A 121 15.82 -3.57 18.33
C PHE A 121 15.50 -2.45 19.31
N GLU A 122 16.09 -2.45 20.51
CA GLU A 122 16.05 -1.27 21.39
C GLU A 122 16.81 -0.11 20.72
N PHE A 123 16.14 1.02 20.48
CA PHE A 123 16.76 2.22 19.93
C PHE A 123 17.52 2.98 21.02
N ASP A 124 18.51 3.77 20.62
CA ASP A 124 19.30 4.57 21.54
C ASP A 124 18.61 5.86 22.02
N SER A 125 19.19 6.52 23.02
CA SER A 125 18.64 7.75 23.61
C SER A 125 18.84 9.03 22.77
N GLY A 126 19.48 8.93 21.60
CA GLY A 126 19.71 10.03 20.65
C GLY A 126 18.56 10.21 19.67
N THR A 127 17.81 9.14 19.40
CA THR A 127 16.65 9.17 18.50
C THR A 127 15.32 9.45 19.20
N SER A 128 14.35 9.91 18.42
CA SER A 128 12.94 10.05 18.80
C SER A 128 12.01 9.37 17.80
N SER A 129 12.55 8.46 16.99
CA SER A 129 11.82 7.68 15.99
C SER A 129 11.32 6.39 16.63
N HIS A 130 10.04 6.08 16.46
CA HIS A 130 9.46 4.81 16.92
C HIS A 130 9.85 3.64 15.99
N ALA A 131 9.97 3.93 14.70
CA ALA A 131 10.44 2.99 13.69
C ALA A 131 11.25 3.73 12.62
N LYS A 132 11.87 2.97 11.71
CA LYS A 132 12.69 3.47 10.62
C LYS A 132 12.71 2.55 9.43
N ALA A 133 12.71 3.11 8.23
CA ALA A 133 12.81 2.36 6.99
C ALA A 133 13.49 3.12 5.85
N GLY A 134 13.72 2.41 4.76
CA GLY A 134 14.26 2.96 3.52
C GLY A 134 14.97 1.90 2.68
N TRP A 135 15.77 2.37 1.73
CA TRP A 135 16.63 1.52 0.92
C TRP A 135 17.91 2.27 0.53
N ASP A 136 19.06 1.65 0.83
CA ASP A 136 20.37 2.30 0.72
C ASP A 136 21.05 2.07 -0.64
N SER A 137 20.52 1.15 -1.46
CA SER A 137 21.17 0.75 -2.71
C SER A 137 20.74 1.56 -3.93
N SER A 138 21.66 1.73 -4.87
CA SER A 138 21.45 2.38 -6.17
C SER A 138 20.67 1.55 -7.18
N ASP A 139 20.31 0.30 -6.87
CA ASP A 139 19.62 -0.61 -7.79
C ASP A 139 18.19 -0.14 -8.04
N ARG A 140 17.93 0.27 -9.27
CA ARG A 140 16.69 0.92 -9.73
C ARG A 140 16.26 0.28 -11.04
N ARG A 141 14.94 0.11 -11.25
CA ARG A 141 14.38 -0.54 -12.45
C ARG A 141 14.35 0.36 -13.69
N ASN A 142 13.44 1.35 -13.82
CA ASN A 142 13.19 2.07 -15.09
C ASN A 142 13.03 3.62 -15.01
N ALA A 143 11.85 4.23 -15.24
CA ALA A 143 11.67 5.66 -15.58
C ALA A 143 10.38 6.40 -15.07
N ALA A 144 10.40 7.09 -13.91
CA ALA A 144 9.30 7.86 -13.28
C ALA A 144 9.59 9.37 -13.08
N GLY A 145 8.59 10.12 -12.60
CA GLY A 145 8.78 11.42 -11.95
C GLY A 145 9.54 12.50 -12.74
N ASN A 146 8.82 13.26 -13.58
CA ASN A 146 9.29 13.76 -14.88
C ASN A 146 9.48 12.62 -15.89
N ALA A 147 9.39 12.93 -17.18
CA ALA A 147 9.43 11.92 -18.24
C ALA A 147 10.83 11.27 -18.38
N GLY A 148 11.17 10.27 -17.55
CA GLY A 148 12.33 9.39 -17.79
C GLY A 148 13.14 8.74 -16.64
N MET A 149 12.83 8.78 -15.32
CA MET A 149 13.81 8.35 -14.28
C MET A 149 13.21 7.65 -13.01
N GLU A 150 13.23 6.32 -12.82
CA GLU A 150 12.44 5.68 -11.72
C GLU A 150 13.05 5.77 -10.32
N PHE A 151 12.13 5.73 -9.36
CA PHE A 151 12.33 4.92 -8.18
C PHE A 151 11.46 3.65 -8.20
N ASN A 152 12.10 2.50 -8.45
CA ASN A 152 11.58 1.17 -8.12
C ASN A 152 12.79 0.33 -7.75
N THR A 153 12.89 -0.09 -6.50
CA THR A 153 13.96 -0.98 -5.99
C THR A 153 13.42 -2.41 -5.90
N TRP A 154 14.28 -3.37 -5.59
CA TRP A 154 13.89 -4.78 -5.42
C TRP A 154 13.67 -5.19 -3.95
N GLY A 155 13.74 -4.19 -3.07
CA GLY A 155 13.58 -4.38 -1.65
C GLY A 155 13.85 -3.12 -0.86
N GLY A 156 13.78 -3.30 0.46
CA GLY A 156 13.88 -2.28 1.49
C GLY A 156 14.30 -2.88 2.82
N LYS A 157 14.36 -2.03 3.84
CA LYS A 157 14.39 -2.42 5.25
C LYS A 157 13.32 -1.64 6.01
N MET A 158 12.81 -2.22 7.08
CA MET A 158 12.12 -1.49 8.15
C MET A 158 12.48 -2.11 9.50
N TYR A 159 12.56 -1.30 10.54
CA TYR A 159 12.83 -1.77 11.89
C TYR A 159 12.17 -0.89 12.94
N PHE A 160 11.77 -1.52 14.04
CA PHE A 160 10.93 -0.94 15.09
C PHE A 160 11.68 -0.90 16.42
N ASP A 161 11.45 0.15 17.22
CA ASP A 161 12.00 0.26 18.56
C ASP A 161 11.31 -0.72 19.52
N THR A 162 12.07 -1.62 20.15
CA THR A 162 11.53 -2.54 21.17
C THR A 162 11.36 -1.88 22.54
N GLY A 163 11.86 -0.65 22.72
CA GLY A 163 11.59 0.22 23.85
C GLY A 163 10.22 0.90 23.84
N ASP A 164 9.55 0.97 22.68
CA ASP A 164 8.24 1.61 22.53
C ASP A 164 7.05 0.69 22.89
N THR A 165 5.91 1.30 23.22
CA THR A 165 4.66 0.62 23.58
C THR A 165 3.72 0.51 22.39
N TRP A 166 3.68 -0.68 21.79
CA TRP A 166 3.00 -0.95 20.53
C TRP A 166 1.61 -1.58 20.66
N TYR A 167 0.61 -0.91 20.11
CA TYR A 167 -0.69 -1.49 19.85
C TYR A 167 -0.67 -2.38 18.60
N THR A 168 -1.29 -3.56 18.71
CA THR A 168 -1.27 -4.62 17.66
C THR A 168 -2.66 -5.21 17.39
N GLY A 169 -3.70 -4.54 17.90
CA GLY A 169 -5.09 -4.96 17.72
C GLY A 169 -5.73 -4.40 16.45
N GLN A 170 -6.95 -4.85 16.17
CA GLN A 170 -7.76 -4.40 15.03
C GLN A 170 -7.00 -4.46 13.70
N ASN A 171 -6.24 -5.54 13.41
CA ASN A 171 -5.52 -5.66 12.15
C ASN A 171 -6.50 -5.69 10.98
N PRO A 172 -6.53 -4.69 10.08
CA PRO A 172 -7.65 -4.48 9.17
C PRO A 172 -7.53 -5.28 7.85
N GLY A 173 -6.67 -6.31 7.85
CA GLY A 173 -6.50 -7.22 6.73
C GLY A 173 -5.86 -6.60 5.49
N ILE A 174 -6.32 -7.09 4.34
CA ILE A 174 -5.88 -6.68 2.99
C ILE A 174 -6.75 -5.54 2.47
N ASP A 175 -8.05 -5.59 2.76
CA ASP A 175 -9.06 -4.61 2.37
C ASP A 175 -9.67 -3.98 3.65
N PRO A 176 -9.16 -2.80 4.08
CA PRO A 176 -9.65 -2.09 5.25
C PRO A 176 -10.93 -1.27 5.01
N THR A 177 -11.62 -1.37 3.86
CA THR A 177 -12.76 -0.46 3.55
C THR A 177 -13.92 -0.60 4.55
N ASP A 178 -14.20 -1.81 5.02
CA ASP A 178 -15.20 -2.08 6.06
C ASP A 178 -14.74 -1.62 7.47
N ASP A 179 -13.42 -1.44 7.68
CA ASP A 179 -12.78 -1.11 8.97
C ASP A 179 -12.46 0.40 9.14
N TYR A 180 -12.76 1.24 8.14
CA TYR A 180 -12.59 2.70 8.25
C TYR A 180 -13.57 3.37 9.23
N GLY A 181 -14.65 2.69 9.62
CA GLY A 181 -15.63 3.18 10.59
C GLY A 181 -16.46 4.37 10.09
N ILE A 182 -16.78 5.30 10.99
CA ILE A 182 -17.76 6.37 10.74
C ILE A 182 -17.17 7.71 11.17
N GLN A 183 -17.04 8.65 10.22
CA GLN A 183 -16.66 10.02 10.49
C GLN A 183 -17.89 10.95 10.41
N ASP A 184 -18.12 11.82 11.40
CA ASP A 184 -19.07 12.94 11.23
C ASP A 184 -18.36 14.09 10.51
N PRO A 185 -18.67 14.38 9.22
CA PRO A 185 -18.01 15.46 8.48
C PRO A 185 -18.30 16.86 9.06
N ASN A 186 -19.16 16.98 10.08
CA ASN A 186 -19.47 18.20 10.80
C ASN A 186 -18.86 18.25 12.22
N LYS A 187 -18.01 17.27 12.62
CA LYS A 187 -17.41 17.21 13.96
C LYS A 187 -16.71 18.53 14.27
N MET A 188 -17.35 19.26 15.17
CA MET A 188 -17.00 20.61 15.59
C MET A 188 -17.19 20.63 17.10
N PRO A 189 -16.37 21.37 17.87
CA PRO A 189 -16.24 21.24 19.34
C PRO A 189 -17.49 21.57 20.20
N THR A 190 -18.67 21.67 19.60
CA THR A 190 -19.97 21.89 20.26
C THR A 190 -21.09 20.96 19.79
N SER A 191 -20.83 20.08 18.81
CA SER A 191 -21.79 19.11 18.28
C SER A 191 -21.05 17.79 18.00
N ASP A 192 -20.94 17.00 19.05
CA ASP A 192 -20.41 15.63 19.04
C ASP A 192 -21.61 14.67 18.92
N ILE A 193 -21.52 13.71 18.00
CA ILE A 193 -22.41 12.55 17.97
C ILE A 193 -21.63 11.33 18.42
N THR A 194 -22.14 10.61 19.43
CA THR A 194 -21.44 9.52 20.13
C THR A 194 -21.32 8.23 19.30
N SER A 195 -21.17 8.34 17.99
CA SER A 195 -21.12 7.26 17.00
C SER A 195 -20.01 7.44 15.97
N ASP A 196 -19.30 8.58 15.98
CA ASP A 196 -18.08 8.74 15.19
C ASP A 196 -16.85 8.27 15.99
N ASN A 197 -15.81 7.82 15.27
CA ASN A 197 -14.58 7.29 15.85
C ASN A 197 -13.31 7.91 15.22
N TRP A 198 -13.36 9.22 14.92
CA TRP A 198 -12.28 9.94 14.23
C TRP A 198 -11.81 11.18 15.02
N ASP A 199 -10.51 11.33 15.25
CA ASP A 199 -9.95 12.44 16.05
C ASP A 199 -9.98 13.75 15.26
N TRP A 200 -10.60 14.77 15.86
CA TRP A 200 -10.70 16.13 15.32
C TRP A 200 -9.97 17.13 16.21
N HIS A 201 -8.85 17.65 15.70
CA HIS A 201 -8.03 18.62 16.40
C HIS A 201 -8.63 20.03 16.37
N THR A 202 -9.51 20.29 17.35
CA THR A 202 -10.36 21.48 17.52
C THR A 202 -9.72 22.86 17.27
N SER A 203 -8.41 23.02 17.54
CA SER A 203 -7.71 24.30 17.37
C SER A 203 -7.11 24.49 15.97
N LEU A 204 -6.78 23.39 15.30
CA LEU A 204 -6.20 23.39 13.94
C LEU A 204 -7.29 23.21 12.87
N HIS A 205 -8.45 22.66 13.25
CA HIS A 205 -9.56 22.32 12.37
C HIS A 205 -9.14 21.29 11.31
N VAL A 206 -8.48 20.22 11.78
CA VAL A 206 -8.03 19.07 10.98
C VAL A 206 -8.39 17.76 11.68
N TRP A 207 -8.62 16.73 10.90
CA TRP A 207 -8.73 15.33 11.33
C TRP A 207 -7.34 14.70 11.43
N LYS A 208 -7.06 13.99 12.53
CA LYS A 208 -5.76 13.38 12.81
C LYS A 208 -5.67 11.90 12.43
N GLY A 209 -6.75 11.17 12.63
CA GLY A 209 -6.83 9.74 12.34
C GLY A 209 -8.04 9.11 13.02
N PHE A 210 -8.07 7.80 13.04
CA PHE A 210 -9.10 7.01 13.70
C PHE A 210 -8.75 6.82 15.19
N GLU A 211 -9.70 7.12 16.09
CA GLU A 211 -9.57 6.98 17.55
C GLU A 211 -9.65 5.49 17.93
N LEU A 212 -8.52 4.79 18.06
CA LEU A 212 -8.49 3.37 18.40
C LEU A 212 -9.02 3.09 19.82
N ASP A 213 -8.76 3.98 20.78
CA ASP A 213 -9.22 3.82 22.16
C ASP A 213 -10.73 4.02 22.34
N SER A 214 -11.40 4.58 21.33
CA SER A 214 -12.86 4.68 21.28
C SER A 214 -13.53 3.32 21.03
N ILE A 215 -12.81 2.36 20.42
CA ILE A 215 -13.28 0.98 20.18
C ILE A 215 -12.52 -0.10 20.97
N ASP A 216 -11.25 0.13 21.32
CA ASP A 216 -10.42 -0.79 22.10
C ASP A 216 -9.60 -0.04 23.17
N PRO A 217 -10.05 -0.06 24.44
CA PRO A 217 -9.35 0.59 25.55
C PRO A 217 -7.90 0.10 25.79
N ALA A 218 -7.45 -0.97 25.14
CA ALA A 218 -6.05 -1.35 25.16
C ALA A 218 -5.14 -0.35 24.40
N ALA A 219 -5.65 0.37 23.40
CA ALA A 219 -4.83 1.29 22.58
C ALA A 219 -4.34 2.56 23.30
N VAL A 220 -4.85 2.85 24.50
CA VAL A 220 -4.54 4.06 25.28
C VAL A 220 -3.05 4.16 25.62
N ASN A 221 -2.41 5.27 25.21
CA ASN A 221 -0.98 5.54 25.32
C ASN A 221 -0.09 4.49 24.59
N GLN A 222 -0.50 4.05 23.41
CA GLN A 222 0.30 3.14 22.57
C GLN A 222 0.34 3.62 21.11
N SER A 223 1.51 3.47 20.46
CA SER A 223 1.68 3.69 19.02
C SER A 223 1.02 2.56 18.23
N ASP A 224 0.28 2.86 17.15
CA ASP A 224 -0.34 1.83 16.30
C ASP A 224 0.69 1.19 15.37
N LEU A 225 1.06 -0.07 15.63
CA LEU A 225 2.05 -0.79 14.84
C LEU A 225 1.63 -0.96 13.37
N TYR A 226 0.31 -1.05 13.09
CA TYR A 226 -0.18 -1.13 11.73
C TYR A 226 0.08 0.18 10.96
N ALA A 227 -0.38 1.33 11.47
CA ALA A 227 -0.16 2.63 10.83
C ALA A 227 1.33 2.96 10.70
N THR A 228 2.14 2.66 11.72
CA THR A 228 3.59 2.87 11.65
C THR A 228 4.26 1.93 10.66
N ALA A 229 3.89 0.65 10.59
CA ALA A 229 4.41 -0.25 9.57
C ALA A 229 4.05 0.23 8.16
N LEU A 230 2.83 0.73 7.94
CA LEU A 230 2.39 1.31 6.67
C LEU A 230 3.23 2.55 6.30
N HIS A 231 3.46 3.46 7.26
CA HIS A 231 4.34 4.62 7.10
C HIS A 231 5.76 4.23 6.69
N GLU A 232 6.37 3.31 7.44
CA GLU A 232 7.72 2.83 7.17
C GLU A 232 7.82 2.07 5.83
N MET A 233 6.79 1.33 5.43
CA MET A 233 6.75 0.70 4.11
C MET A 233 6.72 1.73 2.98
N LEU A 234 6.07 2.88 3.14
CA LEU A 234 6.14 3.96 2.15
C LEU A 234 7.56 4.56 2.05
N HIS A 235 8.28 4.66 3.18
CA HIS A 235 9.72 5.02 3.17
C HIS A 235 10.58 3.95 2.49
N ALA A 236 10.35 2.66 2.76
CA ALA A 236 11.01 1.54 2.08
C ALA A 236 10.79 1.58 0.56
N LEU A 237 9.52 1.71 0.14
CA LEU A 237 9.07 1.94 -1.24
C LEU A 237 9.55 3.28 -1.84
N GLY A 238 10.30 4.08 -1.08
CA GLY A 238 11.11 5.15 -1.64
C GLY A 238 10.66 6.56 -1.36
N ALA A 239 9.70 6.79 -0.46
CA ALA A 239 9.33 8.12 0.04
C ALA A 239 10.45 8.72 0.92
N THR A 240 11.66 8.88 0.40
CA THR A 240 12.81 9.43 1.11
C THR A 240 13.12 10.85 0.64
N SER A 241 13.81 11.64 1.46
CA SER A 241 14.21 13.02 1.14
C SER A 241 14.88 13.16 -0.24
N SER A 242 15.77 12.22 -0.59
CA SER A 242 16.51 12.22 -1.85
C SER A 242 15.64 11.80 -3.04
N ASN A 243 14.83 10.76 -2.88
CA ASN A 243 13.96 10.25 -3.94
C ASN A 243 12.83 11.23 -4.26
N MET A 244 12.13 11.76 -3.24
CA MET A 244 11.08 12.76 -3.45
C MET A 244 11.63 14.02 -4.12
N SER A 245 12.85 14.45 -3.78
CA SER A 245 13.54 15.55 -4.48
C SER A 245 13.88 15.22 -5.94
N THR A 246 14.21 13.96 -6.25
CA THR A 246 14.70 13.54 -7.58
C THR A 246 13.56 13.24 -8.55
N TYR A 247 12.49 12.59 -8.08
CA TYR A 247 11.46 11.99 -8.93
C TYR A 247 10.13 12.74 -8.81
N VAL A 248 9.61 12.87 -7.59
CA VAL A 248 8.37 13.64 -7.34
C VAL A 248 8.59 15.13 -7.67
N GLY A 249 9.78 15.64 -7.41
CA GLY A 249 10.18 17.01 -7.71
C GLY A 249 9.77 17.98 -6.61
N VAL A 250 10.61 18.99 -6.37
CA VAL A 250 10.47 19.93 -5.26
C VAL A 250 10.58 21.38 -5.74
N SER A 251 9.68 22.23 -5.26
CA SER A 251 9.70 23.69 -5.43
C SER A 251 9.67 24.37 -4.06
N GLY A 252 10.84 24.72 -3.53
CA GLY A 252 10.99 25.23 -2.16
C GLY A 252 10.53 24.20 -1.12
N ASN A 253 9.52 24.54 -0.32
CA ASN A 253 8.95 23.67 0.71
C ASN A 253 7.71 22.89 0.21
N THR A 254 7.57 22.70 -1.11
CA THR A 254 6.46 21.93 -1.69
C THR A 254 6.95 20.83 -2.63
N LEU A 255 6.20 19.75 -2.71
CA LEU A 255 6.26 18.72 -3.75
C LEU A 255 5.43 19.19 -4.95
N ILE A 256 5.90 18.88 -6.15
CA ILE A 256 5.28 19.31 -7.42
C ILE A 256 5.02 18.15 -8.40
N GLY A 257 4.94 16.93 -7.86
CA GLY A 257 4.58 15.73 -8.62
C GLY A 257 3.20 15.85 -9.24
N SER A 258 3.01 15.29 -10.43
CA SER A 258 1.79 15.47 -11.21
C SER A 258 0.54 14.87 -10.56
N ASN A 259 0.69 13.71 -9.91
CA ASN A 259 -0.42 13.05 -9.23
C ASN A 259 -0.73 13.77 -7.91
N LEU A 260 0.29 14.10 -7.13
CA LEU A 260 0.16 14.90 -5.90
C LEU A 260 -0.53 16.24 -6.14
N VAL A 261 -0.14 16.97 -7.19
CA VAL A 261 -0.74 18.28 -7.53
C VAL A 261 -2.18 18.13 -8.04
N ALA A 262 -2.51 17.02 -8.70
CA ALA A 262 -3.87 16.74 -9.14
C ALA A 262 -4.79 16.42 -7.95
N GLU A 263 -4.33 15.59 -7.01
CA GLU A 263 -5.08 15.18 -5.81
C GLU A 263 -5.25 16.33 -4.81
N TYR A 264 -4.17 17.04 -4.47
CA TYR A 264 -4.20 18.14 -3.50
C TYR A 264 -4.75 19.46 -4.08
N GLY A 265 -4.92 19.55 -5.41
CA GLY A 265 -5.32 20.77 -6.10
C GLY A 265 -4.22 21.85 -6.19
N GLY A 266 -2.96 21.52 -5.88
CA GLY A 266 -1.83 22.43 -5.92
C GLY A 266 -0.52 21.81 -5.39
N PRO A 267 0.59 22.57 -5.34
CA PRO A 267 1.85 22.10 -4.76
C PRO A 267 1.69 21.70 -3.29
N VAL A 268 2.11 20.49 -2.94
CA VAL A 268 1.84 19.88 -1.63
C VAL A 268 2.91 20.28 -0.61
N PRO A 269 2.57 20.81 0.57
CA PRO A 269 3.54 21.09 1.63
C PRO A 269 4.35 19.84 2.05
N LYS A 270 5.66 20.00 2.24
CA LYS A 270 6.56 18.93 2.70
C LYS A 270 7.47 19.34 3.85
N SER A 271 7.93 18.36 4.64
CA SER A 271 9.00 18.55 5.62
C SER A 271 10.39 18.61 4.95
N SER A 272 11.45 18.67 5.76
CA SER A 272 12.84 18.48 5.31
C SER A 272 13.31 17.01 5.28
N THR A 273 12.51 16.07 5.79
CA THR A 273 12.92 14.70 6.16
C THR A 273 12.27 13.60 5.32
N GLY A 274 11.78 13.89 4.12
CA GLY A 274 11.13 12.88 3.26
C GLY A 274 9.69 12.58 3.63
N HIS A 275 9.04 13.52 4.31
CA HIS A 275 7.65 13.43 4.71
C HIS A 275 6.85 14.57 4.05
N PHE A 276 5.52 14.49 4.13
CA PHE A 276 4.68 15.67 3.99
C PHE A 276 4.94 16.68 5.13
N ALA A 277 4.36 17.87 5.07
CA ALA A 277 4.37 18.75 6.24
C ALA A 277 3.34 18.23 7.27
N ASN A 278 3.51 18.64 8.53
CA ASN A 278 2.51 18.40 9.57
C ASN A 278 1.12 18.90 9.14
N ASP A 279 0.08 18.23 9.62
CA ASP A 279 -1.32 18.61 9.44
C ASP A 279 -1.78 18.56 7.95
N VAL A 280 -1.03 17.89 7.07
CA VAL A 280 -1.44 17.66 5.68
C VAL A 280 -2.48 16.56 5.65
N GLN A 281 -3.63 16.88 5.04
CA GLN A 281 -4.78 16.00 5.00
C GLN A 281 -5.13 15.54 3.59
N SER A 282 -5.78 14.39 3.50
CA SER A 282 -6.42 13.88 2.28
C SER A 282 -7.54 12.90 2.67
N GLU A 283 -8.36 12.54 1.69
CA GLU A 283 -9.35 11.48 1.87
C GLU A 283 -8.64 10.14 2.05
N VAL A 284 -9.08 9.34 3.02
CA VAL A 284 -8.63 7.96 3.17
C VAL A 284 -8.94 7.22 1.87
N TRP A 285 -7.96 6.48 1.36
CA TRP A 285 -8.03 5.81 0.07
C TRP A 285 -9.24 4.85 0.06
N ASP A 286 -10.04 4.89 -1.00
CA ASP A 286 -11.32 4.17 -1.15
C ASP A 286 -12.38 4.31 -0.02
N SER A 287 -12.27 5.33 0.86
CA SER A 287 -13.20 5.51 1.99
C SER A 287 -14.52 6.25 1.68
N ASN A 288 -14.66 6.80 0.47
CA ASN A 288 -15.78 7.64 0.05
C ASN A 288 -16.06 8.83 1.00
N GLY A 289 -15.03 9.62 1.28
CA GLY A 289 -15.14 10.94 1.91
C GLY A 289 -14.67 11.06 3.36
N ILE A 290 -14.10 10.01 3.96
CA ILE A 290 -13.46 10.10 5.27
C ILE A 290 -12.11 10.82 5.10
N ILE A 291 -11.85 11.85 5.91
CA ILE A 291 -10.62 12.64 5.84
C ILE A 291 -9.69 12.28 6.99
N SER A 292 -8.39 12.12 6.71
CA SER A 292 -7.35 11.87 7.71
C SER A 292 -6.14 12.79 7.46
N GLU A 293 -5.24 12.88 8.44
CA GLU A 293 -3.84 13.18 8.10
C GLU A 293 -3.29 12.08 7.21
N VAL A 294 -2.41 12.48 6.29
CA VAL A 294 -1.64 11.56 5.44
C VAL A 294 -0.80 10.62 6.28
N THR A 295 -0.60 9.39 5.80
CA THR A 295 0.20 8.39 6.51
C THR A 295 1.64 8.88 6.68
N LEU A 296 2.22 9.51 5.66
CA LEU A 296 3.56 10.13 5.71
C LEU A 296 3.61 11.54 6.35
N ASP A 297 2.73 11.83 7.29
CA ASP A 297 2.91 12.96 8.22
C ASP A 297 3.99 12.57 9.26
N PRO A 298 4.96 13.43 9.59
CA PRO A 298 6.01 13.11 10.55
C PRO A 298 5.54 13.05 12.02
N ASN A 299 4.27 13.34 12.31
CA ASN A 299 3.70 13.14 13.64
C ASN A 299 3.13 11.72 13.81
N SER A 300 3.53 11.05 14.89
CA SER A 300 2.84 9.89 15.45
C SER A 300 2.05 10.34 16.68
N LEU A 301 0.85 9.80 16.87
CA LEU A 301 -0.02 10.07 18.01
C LEU A 301 -0.46 8.74 18.62
N ASP A 302 -0.34 8.62 19.93
CA ASP A 302 -0.86 7.47 20.68
C ASP A 302 -2.35 7.26 20.40
N ALA A 303 -2.79 5.99 20.44
CA ALA A 303 -4.17 5.57 20.21
C ALA A 303 -4.79 6.03 18.86
N THR A 304 -3.98 6.51 17.92
CA THR A 304 -4.46 7.07 16.65
C THR A 304 -3.99 6.21 15.49
N ARG A 305 -4.93 5.68 14.68
CA ARG A 305 -4.60 5.00 13.43
C ARG A 305 -4.71 5.94 12.24
N LYS A 306 -3.65 6.03 11.44
CA LYS A 306 -3.67 6.65 10.12
C LYS A 306 -3.76 5.54 9.07
N TYR A 307 -4.80 5.61 8.23
CA TYR A 307 -4.93 4.76 7.05
C TYR A 307 -4.28 5.45 5.84
N LEU A 308 -3.94 4.69 4.80
CA LEU A 308 -3.43 5.26 3.55
C LEU A 308 -4.43 6.27 2.99
N THR A 309 -3.97 7.46 2.64
CA THR A 309 -4.81 8.45 1.96
C THR A 309 -4.60 8.43 0.44
N LYS A 310 -5.52 9.05 -0.30
CA LYS A 310 -5.37 9.28 -1.74
C LYS A 310 -4.10 10.06 -2.07
N LEU A 311 -3.64 10.94 -1.18
CA LEU A 311 -2.41 11.69 -1.36
C LEU A 311 -1.14 10.85 -1.12
N ASP A 312 -1.17 9.88 -0.21
CA ASP A 312 -0.10 8.88 -0.08
C ASP A 312 -0.05 7.96 -1.33
N ALA A 313 -1.22 7.53 -1.85
CA ALA A 313 -1.30 6.78 -3.10
C ALA A 313 -0.81 7.61 -4.32
N ALA A 314 -1.11 8.92 -4.35
CA ALA A 314 -0.61 9.84 -5.36
C ALA A 314 0.92 10.02 -5.28
N LEU A 315 1.52 10.00 -4.08
CA LEU A 315 2.97 9.98 -3.91
C LEU A 315 3.60 8.72 -4.52
N LEU A 316 3.03 7.54 -4.25
CA LEU A 316 3.49 6.28 -4.85
C LEU A 316 3.44 6.35 -6.40
N ARG A 317 2.38 6.93 -6.96
CA ARG A 317 2.27 7.15 -8.42
C ARG A 317 3.33 8.10 -8.97
N ASP A 318 3.65 9.17 -8.26
CA ASP A 318 4.74 10.09 -8.65
C ASP A 318 6.16 9.50 -8.44
N LEU A 319 6.32 8.50 -7.56
CA LEU A 319 7.55 7.71 -7.40
C LEU A 319 7.76 6.67 -8.52
N GLY A 320 6.67 6.15 -9.11
CA GLY A 320 6.71 5.23 -10.25
C GLY A 320 5.83 3.97 -10.14
N TYR A 321 5.07 3.84 -9.06
CA TYR A 321 4.17 2.70 -8.84
C TYR A 321 2.85 2.87 -9.59
N GLN A 322 2.30 1.75 -10.07
CA GLN A 322 0.94 1.68 -10.57
C GLN A 322 0.04 1.35 -9.38
N VAL A 323 -0.79 2.29 -8.94
CA VAL A 323 -1.63 2.12 -7.74
C VAL A 323 -3.10 2.25 -8.13
N LEU A 324 -3.92 1.28 -7.75
CA LEU A 324 -5.37 1.30 -7.95
C LEU A 324 -6.03 2.57 -7.36
N ASP A 325 -7.17 2.98 -7.91
CA ASP A 325 -7.98 4.10 -7.41
C ASP A 325 -8.99 3.70 -6.33
N THR A 326 -9.43 2.44 -6.36
CA THR A 326 -10.33 1.76 -5.42
C THR A 326 -9.88 0.30 -5.32
N PHE A 327 -10.34 -0.48 -4.34
CA PHE A 327 -10.23 -1.92 -4.48
C PHE A 327 -10.98 -2.38 -5.73
N VAL A 328 -10.38 -3.36 -6.42
CA VAL A 328 -11.16 -4.19 -7.33
C VAL A 328 -11.92 -5.14 -6.42
N THR A 329 -13.16 -4.80 -6.09
CA THR A 329 -14.06 -5.71 -5.38
C THR A 329 -14.08 -7.00 -6.18
N ALA A 330 -13.56 -8.09 -5.61
CA ALA A 330 -13.56 -9.38 -6.27
C ALA A 330 -15.02 -9.69 -6.66
N PRO A 331 -15.31 -10.04 -7.93
CA PRO A 331 -16.68 -10.33 -8.31
C PRO A 331 -17.19 -11.46 -7.44
N THR A 332 -18.30 -11.26 -6.73
CA THR A 332 -18.83 -12.29 -5.83
C THR A 332 -19.24 -13.57 -6.56
N ALA A 333 -19.35 -13.51 -7.89
CA ALA A 333 -19.58 -14.64 -8.78
C ALA A 333 -18.34 -15.12 -9.58
N ASP A 334 -17.13 -14.68 -9.23
CA ASP A 334 -15.86 -15.34 -9.61
C ASP A 334 -15.69 -16.59 -8.74
N PHE A 335 -16.45 -17.62 -9.07
CA PHE A 335 -16.53 -18.84 -8.29
C PHE A 335 -15.24 -19.64 -8.42
N ASP A 336 -14.61 -19.68 -9.60
CA ASP A 336 -13.38 -20.47 -9.80
C ASP A 336 -12.09 -19.75 -9.35
N ASN A 337 -12.21 -18.48 -8.90
CA ASN A 337 -11.15 -17.60 -8.42
C ASN A 337 -10.10 -17.31 -9.51
N SER A 338 -10.53 -17.17 -10.77
CA SER A 338 -9.67 -16.83 -11.91
C SER A 338 -9.43 -15.33 -12.09
N GLY A 339 -10.15 -14.48 -11.33
CA GLY A 339 -10.09 -13.02 -11.41
C GLY A 339 -11.02 -12.41 -12.46
N VAL A 340 -11.95 -13.20 -13.03
CA VAL A 340 -12.94 -12.80 -14.03
C VAL A 340 -14.23 -13.58 -13.82
N VAL A 341 -15.39 -13.00 -14.12
CA VAL A 341 -16.65 -13.76 -14.19
C VAL A 341 -16.92 -14.16 -15.64
N ASP A 342 -16.67 -15.42 -15.95
CA ASP A 342 -16.96 -16.00 -17.26
C ASP A 342 -17.78 -17.30 -17.20
N ILE A 343 -17.67 -18.15 -18.22
CA ILE A 343 -18.42 -19.40 -18.32
C ILE A 343 -17.87 -20.50 -17.41
N ALA A 344 -16.60 -20.42 -16.99
CA ALA A 344 -15.99 -21.36 -16.06
C ALA A 344 -16.67 -21.29 -14.67
N ASP A 345 -17.01 -20.08 -14.23
CA ASP A 345 -17.80 -19.84 -13.01
C ASP A 345 -19.18 -20.46 -13.11
N LEU A 346 -19.86 -20.32 -14.27
CA LEU A 346 -21.15 -20.95 -14.47
C LEU A 346 -21.05 -22.48 -14.40
N ASP A 347 -20.00 -23.08 -14.98
CA ASP A 347 -19.75 -24.52 -14.89
C ASP A 347 -19.50 -24.95 -13.44
N LYS A 348 -18.82 -24.13 -12.63
CA LYS A 348 -18.62 -24.37 -11.19
C LYS A 348 -19.91 -24.19 -10.36
N TRP A 349 -20.67 -23.12 -10.56
CA TRP A 349 -21.97 -22.91 -9.92
C TRP A 349 -22.95 -24.06 -10.23
N ASN A 350 -22.95 -24.57 -11.47
CA ASN A 350 -23.75 -25.76 -11.84
C ASN A 350 -23.30 -27.03 -11.10
N ALA A 351 -22.02 -27.15 -10.74
CA ALA A 351 -21.49 -28.28 -9.98
C ALA A 351 -21.81 -28.17 -8.47
N ASP A 352 -21.88 -26.94 -7.95
CA ASP A 352 -22.12 -26.65 -6.53
C ASP A 352 -23.60 -26.44 -6.16
N PHE A 353 -24.51 -26.42 -7.15
CA PHE A 353 -25.93 -26.08 -6.98
C PHE A 353 -26.60 -26.76 -5.76
N GLY A 354 -27.05 -25.94 -4.81
CA GLY A 354 -27.68 -26.36 -3.55
C GLY A 354 -26.71 -26.69 -2.39
N GLY A 355 -25.41 -26.44 -2.55
CA GLY A 355 -24.42 -26.36 -1.46
C GLY A 355 -23.70 -25.00 -1.47
N PRO A 356 -22.74 -24.74 -0.55
CA PRO A 356 -22.13 -23.40 -0.37
C PRO A 356 -20.93 -23.12 -1.30
N GLY A 357 -20.71 -23.93 -2.34
CA GLY A 357 -19.44 -23.92 -3.09
C GLY A 357 -19.26 -22.72 -4.04
N SER A 358 -20.36 -22.07 -4.41
CA SER A 358 -20.49 -20.93 -5.32
C SER A 358 -21.57 -19.97 -4.80
N ASP A 359 -21.46 -19.60 -3.52
CA ASP A 359 -22.36 -18.68 -2.82
C ASP A 359 -21.84 -17.24 -3.00
N ALA A 360 -22.54 -16.46 -3.84
CA ALA A 360 -22.20 -15.07 -4.15
C ALA A 360 -22.97 -14.07 -3.29
N ASN A 361 -24.02 -14.52 -2.60
CA ASN A 361 -24.94 -13.67 -1.84
C ASN A 361 -24.73 -13.76 -0.31
N GLY A 362 -24.04 -14.80 0.16
CA GLY A 362 -23.68 -15.06 1.55
C GLY A 362 -24.77 -15.78 2.37
N ASP A 363 -25.62 -16.62 1.75
CA ASP A 363 -26.71 -17.34 2.44
C ASP A 363 -26.47 -18.85 2.69
N ASP A 364 -25.24 -19.33 2.44
CA ASP A 364 -24.80 -20.73 2.49
C ASP A 364 -25.34 -21.64 1.36
N PHE A 365 -26.01 -21.10 0.32
CA PHE A 365 -26.53 -21.89 -0.81
C PHE A 365 -26.19 -21.28 -2.18
N SER A 366 -25.64 -22.09 -3.09
CA SER A 366 -25.52 -21.77 -4.51
C SER A 366 -26.84 -22.03 -5.23
N ASP A 367 -27.65 -20.99 -5.42
CA ASP A 367 -28.98 -21.05 -6.00
C ASP A 367 -29.22 -19.96 -7.08
N GLY A 368 -30.48 -19.73 -7.46
CA GLY A 368 -30.85 -18.72 -8.45
C GLY A 368 -30.49 -17.27 -8.07
N ALA A 369 -30.24 -16.97 -6.79
CA ALA A 369 -29.74 -15.67 -6.34
C ALA A 369 -28.28 -15.44 -6.79
N ASP A 370 -27.42 -16.44 -6.65
CA ASP A 370 -26.00 -16.36 -7.05
C ASP A 370 -25.85 -16.41 -8.56
N LEU A 371 -26.71 -17.19 -9.23
CA LEU A 371 -26.81 -17.15 -10.69
C LEU A 371 -27.23 -15.76 -11.20
N LEU A 372 -28.03 -15.02 -10.44
CA LEU A 372 -28.40 -13.65 -10.79
C LEU A 372 -27.24 -12.67 -10.58
N LEU A 373 -26.40 -12.87 -9.55
CA LEU A 373 -25.15 -12.11 -9.37
C LEU A 373 -24.14 -12.42 -10.47
N TRP A 374 -23.97 -13.71 -10.82
CA TRP A 374 -23.19 -14.14 -11.99
C TRP A 374 -23.70 -13.49 -13.29
N GLN A 375 -25.01 -13.46 -13.54
CA GLN A 375 -25.59 -12.79 -14.72
C GLN A 375 -25.36 -11.27 -14.74
N GLN A 376 -25.22 -10.63 -13.58
CA GLN A 376 -24.93 -9.20 -13.47
C GLN A 376 -23.44 -8.91 -13.70
N GLN A 377 -22.55 -9.77 -13.20
CA GLN A 377 -21.09 -9.61 -13.25
C GLN A 377 -20.45 -10.27 -14.49
N PHE A 378 -21.18 -11.09 -15.26
CA PHE A 378 -20.64 -11.80 -16.42
C PHE A 378 -20.03 -10.87 -17.46
N GLY A 379 -18.71 -10.94 -17.63
CA GLY A 379 -17.94 -10.05 -18.49
C GLY A 379 -17.36 -8.80 -17.80
N ASP A 380 -17.72 -8.52 -16.54
CA ASP A 380 -16.99 -7.58 -15.65
C ASP A 380 -15.71 -8.24 -15.10
N GLY A 381 -14.90 -8.80 -15.99
CA GLY A 381 -13.48 -8.97 -15.69
C GLY A 381 -12.87 -7.57 -15.62
N SER A 382 -12.23 -7.21 -14.50
CA SER A 382 -11.70 -5.85 -14.31
C SER A 382 -10.73 -5.47 -15.43
N VAL A 383 -11.25 -4.66 -16.37
CA VAL A 383 -10.49 -3.95 -17.38
C VAL A 383 -10.50 -2.49 -16.99
N VAL A 384 -9.36 -1.98 -16.50
CA VAL A 384 -9.09 -0.54 -16.56
C VAL A 384 -9.00 -0.17 -18.03
N ALA A 385 -10.17 0.08 -18.62
CA ALA A 385 -10.32 0.46 -20.01
C ALA A 385 -9.78 1.88 -20.15
N ASN A 386 -8.48 1.98 -20.42
CA ASN A 386 -7.85 3.19 -20.95
C ASN A 386 -8.77 3.76 -22.02
N SER A 387 -9.30 4.96 -21.77
CA SER A 387 -10.32 5.61 -22.59
C SER A 387 -9.70 6.19 -23.87
N SER A 388 -9.12 5.31 -24.69
CA SER A 388 -8.73 5.64 -26.05
C SER A 388 -9.98 6.11 -26.77
N SER A 389 -10.02 7.39 -27.14
CA SER A 389 -11.15 7.99 -27.82
C SER A 389 -11.43 7.24 -29.11
N VAL A 390 -12.50 6.44 -29.12
CA VAL A 390 -12.95 5.72 -30.31
C VAL A 390 -13.25 6.77 -31.38
N PRO A 391 -12.53 6.78 -32.52
CA PRO A 391 -12.80 7.76 -33.56
C PRO A 391 -14.21 7.49 -34.10
N GLU A 392 -15.11 8.47 -33.98
CA GLU A 392 -16.47 8.30 -34.49
C GLU A 392 -16.44 7.86 -35.96
N PRO A 393 -17.20 6.82 -36.35
CA PRO A 393 -17.18 6.31 -37.70
C PRO A 393 -17.75 7.36 -38.66
N THR A 394 -16.85 8.08 -39.34
CA THR A 394 -17.10 9.19 -40.29
C THR A 394 -18.50 9.23 -40.91
N SER A 395 -19.44 9.86 -40.19
CA SER A 395 -20.85 10.04 -40.58
C SER A 395 -21.01 10.72 -41.94
N LEU A 396 -19.99 11.46 -42.36
CA LEU A 396 -19.84 12.08 -43.69
C LEU A 396 -19.84 11.05 -44.84
N LEU A 397 -19.27 9.85 -44.67
CA LEU A 397 -19.25 8.82 -45.73
C LEU A 397 -20.64 8.22 -45.98
N LEU A 398 -21.43 8.01 -44.92
CA LEU A 398 -22.84 7.59 -45.06
C LEU A 398 -23.68 8.66 -45.74
N LEU A 399 -23.46 9.95 -45.42
CA LEU A 399 -24.17 11.06 -46.06
C LEU A 399 -23.89 11.15 -47.57
N VAL A 400 -22.62 11.00 -47.97
CA VAL A 400 -22.20 10.99 -49.39
C VAL A 400 -22.73 9.75 -50.13
N GLY A 401 -22.76 8.58 -49.47
CA GLY A 401 -23.37 7.37 -50.03
C GLY A 401 -24.86 7.53 -50.32
N LEU A 402 -25.62 8.12 -49.39
CA LEU A 402 -27.06 8.38 -49.56
C LEU A 402 -27.33 9.40 -50.67
N LEU A 403 -26.59 10.50 -50.72
CA LEU A 403 -26.69 11.51 -51.80
C LEU A 403 -26.43 10.89 -53.18
N SER A 404 -25.46 9.99 -53.28
CA SER A 404 -25.13 9.26 -54.51
C SER A 404 -26.28 8.34 -54.97
N ALA A 405 -26.96 7.68 -54.03
CA ALA A 405 -28.10 6.81 -54.33
C ALA A 405 -29.34 7.58 -54.81
N PHE A 406 -29.62 8.76 -54.24
CA PHE A 406 -30.73 9.61 -54.68
C PHE A 406 -30.51 10.20 -56.08
N LEU A 407 -29.29 10.67 -56.38
CA LEU A 407 -28.95 11.23 -57.70
C LEU A 407 -29.01 10.20 -58.84
N ARG A 408 -28.81 8.91 -58.54
CA ARG A 408 -28.88 7.83 -59.54
C ARG A 408 -30.30 7.39 -59.89
N ARG A 409 -31.33 7.85 -59.16
CA ARG A 409 -32.75 7.50 -59.36
C ARG A 409 -33.54 8.56 -60.16
N GLN A 410 -32.91 9.64 -60.60
CA GLN A 410 -33.53 10.71 -61.41
C GLN A 410 -32.91 10.87 -62.81
N ARG A 411 -32.61 9.75 -63.48
CA ARG A 411 -32.25 9.70 -64.91
C ARG A 411 -33.02 8.58 -65.61
#